data_AF-A0A5J4WPV4-F1
#
_entry.id   AF-A0A5J4WPV4-F1
#
_cell.length_a   1.000
_cell.length_b   1.000
_cell.length_c   1.000
_cell.angle_alpha   90.00
_cell.angle_beta   90.00
_cell.angle_gamma   90.00
#
_symmetry.space_group_name_H-M   'P 1'
#
loop_
_entity.id
_entity.type
_entity.pdbx_description
1 polymer ?
#
loop_
_entity_poly.entity_id
_entity_poly.type
_entity_poly.pdbx_seq_one_letter_code
_entity_poly.pdbx_strand_id
1 'polypeptide(L)'
;MTAKIKEVRGTPAFISPEAVDLDKYPDGYVPSLADVYALGATLFMLVYGHPPYHQQNKYELYLQAMNDALPFDTDENKEITNRISPELRHVLEGTLEKDPSKRLTIEQLRSHAWVTYNGTVPLPDEMEKVEVTNQELDMALTPLLPLHLNEKQIENNSKEIY
;
A
#
# COMPACT_ATOMS: atom_id res chain seq x y z
N MET A 1 -15.23 -4.38 15.05
CA MET A 1 -15.39 -4.98 13.71
C MET A 1 -15.17 -3.88 12.69
N THR A 2 -14.10 -3.99 11.90
CA THR A 2 -13.79 -3.04 10.82
C THR A 2 -14.85 -3.15 9.73
N ALA A 3 -15.38 -2.03 9.25
CA ALA A 3 -16.35 -2.02 8.16
C ALA A 3 -15.70 -2.57 6.87
N LYS A 4 -16.44 -3.38 6.11
CA LYS A 4 -15.98 -3.90 4.82
C LYS A 4 -16.16 -2.84 3.73
N ILE A 5 -15.26 -2.84 2.75
CA ILE A 5 -15.32 -1.96 1.57
C ILE A 5 -15.69 -2.79 0.35
N LYS A 6 -16.55 -2.23 -0.52
CA LYS A 6 -16.93 -2.86 -1.80
C LYS A 6 -16.33 -2.18 -3.03
N GLU A 7 -15.96 -0.91 -2.91
CA GLU A 7 -15.40 -0.15 -4.02
C GLU A 7 -13.89 -0.35 -4.10
N VAL A 8 -13.38 -0.67 -5.29
CA VAL A 8 -11.95 -0.86 -5.53
C VAL A 8 -11.35 0.42 -6.11
N ARG A 9 -10.41 1.03 -5.38
CA ARG A 9 -9.60 2.16 -5.85
C ARG A 9 -8.14 1.92 -5.51
N GLY A 10 -7.23 2.19 -6.45
CA GLY A 10 -5.80 2.08 -6.22
C GLY A 10 -5.01 1.80 -7.49
N THR A 11 -3.69 1.70 -7.32
CA THR A 11 -2.77 1.29 -8.38
C THR A 11 -2.85 -0.23 -8.56
N PRO A 12 -3.19 -0.76 -9.75
CA PRO A 12 -3.52 -2.18 -9.94
C PRO A 12 -2.53 -3.19 -9.35
N ALA A 13 -1.22 -2.92 -9.41
CA ALA A 13 -0.18 -3.82 -8.92
C ALA A 13 -0.14 -4.01 -7.40
N PHE A 14 -0.86 -3.19 -6.63
CA PHE A 14 -0.90 -3.22 -5.16
C PHE A 14 -2.28 -3.57 -4.61
N ILE A 15 -3.25 -3.82 -5.49
CA ILE A 15 -4.62 -4.18 -5.10
C ILE A 15 -4.64 -5.65 -4.68
N SER A 16 -5.26 -5.93 -3.53
CA SER A 16 -5.36 -7.28 -3.01
C SER A 16 -6.36 -8.14 -3.81
N PRO A 17 -6.16 -9.47 -3.89
CA PRO A 17 -7.02 -10.36 -4.67
C PRO A 17 -8.49 -10.31 -4.24
N GLU A 18 -8.76 -10.23 -2.94
CA GLU A 18 -10.12 -10.19 -2.41
C GLU A 18 -10.88 -8.89 -2.72
N ALA A 19 -10.17 -7.82 -3.07
CA ALA A 19 -10.82 -6.58 -3.49
C ALA A 19 -11.49 -6.73 -4.86
N VAL A 20 -10.92 -7.56 -5.74
CA VAL A 20 -11.36 -7.75 -7.13
C VAL A 20 -12.11 -9.07 -7.37
N ASP A 21 -12.04 -10.03 -6.44
CA ASP A 21 -12.79 -11.28 -6.46
C ASP A 21 -14.19 -11.12 -5.83
N LEU A 22 -15.12 -10.54 -6.60
CA LEU A 22 -16.50 -10.29 -6.17
C LEU A 22 -17.32 -11.57 -6.02
N ASP A 23 -16.93 -12.66 -6.69
CA ASP A 23 -17.62 -13.95 -6.59
C ASP A 23 -17.36 -14.59 -5.21
N LYS A 24 -16.13 -14.51 -4.71
CA LYS A 24 -15.76 -15.00 -3.39
C LYS A 24 -16.09 -14.02 -2.26
N TYR A 25 -16.07 -12.71 -2.53
CA TYR A 25 -16.29 -11.66 -1.53
C TYR A 25 -17.40 -10.66 -1.93
N PRO A 26 -18.66 -11.11 -2.11
CA PRO A 26 -19.77 -10.25 -2.55
C PRO A 26 -20.14 -9.15 -1.53
N ASP A 27 -19.80 -9.38 -0.26
CA ASP A 27 -20.02 -8.43 0.83
C ASP A 27 -18.88 -7.42 1.02
N GLY A 28 -17.86 -7.47 0.15
CA GLY A 28 -16.66 -6.65 0.23
C GLY A 28 -15.55 -7.27 1.08
N TYR A 29 -14.44 -6.55 1.17
CA TYR A 29 -13.20 -6.98 1.79
C TYR A 29 -12.86 -6.18 3.04
N VAL A 30 -11.96 -6.73 3.87
CA VAL A 30 -11.47 -6.08 5.09
C VAL A 30 -10.31 -5.14 4.73
N PRO A 31 -10.43 -3.81 4.96
CA PRO A 31 -9.44 -2.84 4.51
C PRO A 31 -8.06 -3.07 5.09
N SER A 32 -7.98 -3.35 6.40
CA SER A 32 -6.69 -3.56 7.08
C SER A 32 -5.91 -4.76 6.54
N LEU A 33 -6.59 -5.80 6.06
CA LEU A 33 -5.93 -6.96 5.45
C LEU A 33 -5.49 -6.66 4.01
N ALA A 34 -6.27 -5.85 3.28
CA ALA A 34 -5.86 -5.36 1.97
C ALA A 34 -4.64 -4.43 2.06
N ASP A 35 -4.57 -3.59 3.09
CA ASP A 35 -3.39 -2.73 3.35
C ASP A 35 -2.15 -3.57 3.66
N VAL A 36 -2.27 -4.69 4.38
CA VAL A 36 -1.14 -5.61 4.60
C VAL A 36 -0.66 -6.25 3.29
N TYR A 37 -1.58 -6.57 2.37
CA TYR A 37 -1.19 -7.05 1.05
C TYR A 37 -0.42 -5.98 0.25
N ALA A 38 -0.93 -4.75 0.24
CA ALA A 38 -0.29 -3.62 -0.43
C ALA A 38 1.10 -3.32 0.16
N LEU A 39 1.26 -3.46 1.49
CA LEU A 39 2.54 -3.39 2.18
C LEU A 39 3.49 -4.50 1.71
N GLY A 40 3.02 -5.74 1.62
CA GLY A 40 3.79 -6.87 1.09
C GLY A 40 4.24 -6.65 -0.35
N ALA A 41 3.36 -6.14 -1.21
CA ALA A 41 3.68 -5.83 -2.61
C ALA A 41 4.71 -4.70 -2.73
N THR A 42 4.63 -3.71 -1.85
CA THR A 42 5.61 -2.62 -1.76
C THR A 42 6.96 -3.15 -1.28
N LEU A 43 6.98 -3.98 -0.23
CA LEU A 43 8.21 -4.60 0.25
C LEU A 43 8.86 -5.48 -0.83
N PHE A 44 8.06 -6.27 -1.55
CA PHE A 44 8.54 -7.04 -2.69
C PHE A 44 9.21 -6.12 -3.73
N MET A 45 8.57 -5.02 -4.09
CA MET A 45 9.13 -4.04 -5.03
C MET A 45 10.43 -3.41 -4.53
N LEU A 46 10.58 -3.17 -3.22
CA LEU A 46 11.83 -2.65 -2.66
C LEU A 46 12.98 -3.68 -2.73
N VAL A 47 12.66 -4.97 -2.62
CA VAL A 47 13.65 -6.06 -2.64
C VAL A 47 14.05 -6.43 -4.07
N TYR A 48 13.07 -6.55 -4.97
CA TYR A 48 13.26 -7.07 -6.33
C TYR A 48 13.30 -5.97 -7.41
N GLY A 49 12.90 -4.74 -7.09
CA GLY A 49 12.89 -3.60 -8.02
C GLY A 49 11.65 -3.50 -8.91
N HIS A 50 10.71 -4.45 -8.80
CA HIS A 50 9.46 -4.48 -9.57
C HIS A 50 8.32 -5.08 -8.71
N PRO A 51 7.02 -4.81 -9.01
CA PRO A 51 5.92 -5.42 -8.26
C PRO A 51 5.87 -6.95 -8.46
N PRO A 52 5.26 -7.70 -7.53
CA PRO A 52 5.22 -9.17 -7.62
C PRO A 52 4.50 -9.68 -8.87
N TYR A 53 3.54 -8.92 -9.39
CA TYR A 53 2.84 -9.24 -10.63
C TYR A 53 2.77 -7.99 -11.50
N HIS A 54 2.95 -8.17 -12.81
CA HIS A 54 2.86 -7.08 -13.77
C HIS A 54 2.33 -7.60 -15.11
N GLN A 55 1.28 -6.96 -15.62
CA GLN A 55 0.73 -7.22 -16.96
C GLN A 55 0.24 -5.93 -17.60
N GLN A 56 0.16 -5.92 -18.93
CA GLN A 56 -0.43 -4.81 -19.68
C GLN A 56 -1.94 -4.70 -19.44
N ASN A 57 -2.61 -5.84 -19.33
CA ASN A 57 -4.04 -5.90 -19.04
C ASN A 57 -4.27 -6.07 -17.52
N LYS A 58 -5.10 -5.19 -16.95
CA LYS A 58 -5.48 -5.25 -15.53
C LYS A 58 -6.17 -6.57 -15.16
N TYR A 59 -6.98 -7.12 -16.06
CA TYR A 59 -7.67 -8.38 -15.81
C TYR A 59 -6.68 -9.54 -15.66
N GLU A 60 -5.68 -9.61 -16.54
CA GLU A 60 -4.63 -10.63 -16.48
C GLU A 60 -3.76 -10.46 -15.23
N LEU A 61 -3.42 -9.21 -14.87
CA LEU A 61 -2.72 -8.90 -13.63
C LEU A 61 -3.46 -9.45 -12.41
N TYR A 62 -4.78 -9.23 -12.33
CA TYR A 62 -5.58 -9.72 -11.20
C TYR A 62 -5.69 -11.24 -11.20
N LEU A 63 -5.83 -11.88 -12.35
CA LEU A 63 -5.82 -13.35 -12.44
C LEU A 63 -4.50 -13.93 -11.94
N GLN A 64 -3.37 -13.34 -12.29
CA GLN A 64 -2.07 -13.76 -11.74
C GLN A 64 -1.99 -13.51 -10.25
N ALA A 65 -2.40 -12.32 -9.79
CA ALA A 65 -2.40 -11.98 -8.37
C ALA A 65 -3.28 -12.93 -7.55
N MET A 66 -4.34 -13.52 -8.12
CA MET A 66 -5.22 -14.50 -7.48
C MET A 66 -4.68 -15.94 -7.51
N ASN A 67 -4.09 -16.36 -8.63
CA ASN A 67 -3.86 -17.78 -8.91
C ASN A 67 -2.38 -18.18 -8.95
N ASP A 68 -1.49 -17.27 -9.30
CA ASP A 68 -0.08 -17.59 -9.49
C ASP A 68 0.65 -17.55 -8.15
N ALA A 69 1.64 -18.44 -8.02
CA ALA A 69 2.58 -18.40 -6.91
C ALA A 69 3.41 -17.11 -6.95
N LEU A 70 4.06 -16.78 -5.83
CA LEU A 70 5.00 -15.67 -5.82
C LEU A 70 6.20 -15.98 -6.73
N PRO A 71 6.68 -15.01 -7.55
CA PRO A 71 7.67 -15.27 -8.59
C PRO A 71 9.10 -15.33 -8.05
N PHE A 72 9.33 -16.05 -6.95
CA PHE A 72 10.66 -16.15 -6.34
C PHE A 72 11.67 -16.90 -7.21
N ASP A 73 11.17 -17.87 -7.99
CA ASP A 73 11.98 -18.80 -8.78
C ASP A 73 12.14 -18.38 -10.26
N THR A 74 11.67 -17.18 -10.63
CA THR A 74 11.89 -16.65 -11.99
C THR A 74 13.37 -16.33 -12.21
N ASP A 75 13.84 -16.41 -13.46
CA ASP A 75 15.24 -16.12 -13.80
C ASP A 75 15.68 -14.71 -13.37
N GLU A 76 14.75 -13.75 -13.40
CA GLU A 76 14.96 -12.37 -12.93
C GLU A 76 15.18 -12.29 -11.41
N ASN A 77 14.41 -13.06 -10.62
CA ASN A 77 14.39 -12.95 -9.16
C ASN A 77 15.32 -13.92 -8.44
N LYS A 78 15.71 -15.02 -9.08
CA LYS A 78 16.43 -16.12 -8.43
C LYS A 78 17.72 -15.69 -7.74
N GLU A 79 18.49 -14.80 -8.35
CA GLU A 79 19.72 -14.24 -7.75
C GLU A 79 19.45 -13.49 -6.45
N ILE A 80 18.38 -12.69 -6.41
CA ILE A 80 17.97 -11.92 -5.23
C ILE A 80 17.37 -12.86 -4.18
N THR A 81 16.52 -13.80 -4.60
CA THR A 81 15.91 -14.82 -3.74
C THR A 81 16.95 -15.64 -2.98
N ASN A 82 18.09 -15.96 -3.60
CA ASN A 82 19.18 -16.68 -2.93
C ASN A 82 19.91 -15.85 -1.86
N ARG A 83 19.70 -14.53 -1.82
CA ARG A 83 20.36 -13.59 -0.88
C ARG A 83 19.45 -13.13 0.24
N ILE A 84 18.13 -13.26 0.09
CA ILE A 84 17.19 -12.87 1.14
C ILE A 84 17.21 -13.88 2.29
N SER A 85 17.04 -13.37 3.51
CA SER A 85 16.90 -14.19 4.70
C SER A 85 15.59 -15.01 4.68
N PRO A 86 15.55 -16.22 5.26
CA PRO A 86 14.31 -17.01 5.40
C PRO A 86 13.16 -16.22 6.06
N GLU A 87 13.48 -15.35 7.02
CA GLU A 87 12.50 -14.54 7.73
C GLU A 87 11.86 -13.49 6.82
N LEU A 88 12.63 -12.88 5.92
CA LEU A 88 12.10 -11.96 4.90
C LEU A 88 11.20 -12.71 3.92
N ARG A 89 11.61 -13.90 3.48
CA ARG A 89 10.79 -14.74 2.61
C ARG A 89 9.44 -15.06 3.27
N HIS A 90 9.46 -15.44 4.55
CA HIS A 90 8.25 -15.71 5.32
C HIS A 90 7.34 -14.48 5.45
N VAL A 91 7.92 -13.27 5.65
CA VAL A 91 7.14 -12.02 5.63
C VAL A 91 6.47 -11.80 4.27
N LEU A 92 7.20 -11.96 3.17
CA LEU A 92 6.67 -11.77 1.82
C LEU A 92 5.55 -12.78 1.53
N GLU A 93 5.77 -14.06 1.83
CA GLU A 93 4.77 -15.12 1.67
C GLU A 93 3.51 -14.85 2.53
N GLY A 94 3.69 -14.47 3.79
CA GLY A 94 2.57 -14.24 4.70
C GLY A 94 1.79 -12.94 4.42
N THR A 95 2.44 -11.89 3.92
CA THR A 95 1.76 -10.64 3.56
C THR A 95 1.08 -10.70 2.20
N LEU A 96 1.66 -11.42 1.23
CA LEU A 96 1.11 -11.63 -0.12
C LEU A 96 0.25 -12.88 -0.25
N GLU A 97 -0.13 -13.50 0.87
CA GLU A 97 -1.08 -14.60 0.93
C GLU A 97 -2.43 -14.19 0.30
N LYS A 98 -2.96 -15.06 -0.55
CA LYS A 98 -4.16 -14.80 -1.37
C LYS A 98 -5.41 -14.87 -0.54
N ASP A 99 -5.42 -15.78 0.44
CA ASP A 99 -6.51 -15.90 1.39
C ASP A 99 -6.34 -14.91 2.54
N PRO A 100 -7.19 -13.86 2.65
CA PRO A 100 -7.07 -12.87 3.71
C PRO A 100 -7.21 -13.49 5.11
N SER A 101 -7.84 -14.66 5.27
CA SER A 101 -7.93 -15.34 6.57
C SER A 101 -6.62 -15.99 7.02
N LYS A 102 -5.72 -16.29 6.08
CA LYS A 102 -4.39 -16.87 6.33
C LYS A 102 -3.27 -15.84 6.27
N ARG A 103 -3.57 -14.65 5.72
CA ARG A 103 -2.64 -13.54 5.61
C ARG A 103 -2.21 -13.07 6.99
N LEU A 104 -0.92 -12.75 7.12
CA LEU A 104 -0.38 -12.13 8.34
C LEU A 104 -1.15 -10.86 8.66
N THR A 105 -1.46 -10.65 9.94
CA THR A 105 -2.00 -9.36 10.40
C THR A 105 -0.87 -8.38 10.69
N ILE A 106 -1.20 -7.10 10.80
CA ILE A 106 -0.22 -6.07 11.14
C ILE A 106 0.39 -6.30 12.53
N GLU A 107 -0.38 -6.82 13.49
CA GLU A 107 0.08 -7.15 14.83
C GLU A 107 1.08 -8.30 14.81
N GLN A 108 0.82 -9.34 14.02
CA GLN A 108 1.75 -10.44 13.83
C GLN A 108 3.04 -9.95 13.17
N LEU A 109 2.92 -9.11 12.14
CA LEU A 109 4.07 -8.53 11.44
C LEU A 109 4.92 -7.66 12.37
N ARG A 110 4.31 -6.86 13.25
CA ARG A 110 4.99 -6.01 14.24
C ARG A 110 5.92 -6.81 15.15
N SER A 111 5.52 -8.03 15.49
CA SER A 111 6.29 -8.95 16.33
C SER A 111 7.22 -9.89 15.55
N HIS A 112 7.22 -9.82 14.23
CA HIS A 112 7.94 -10.78 13.39
C HIS A 112 9.45 -10.67 13.57
N ALA A 113 10.15 -11.80 13.52
CA ALA A 113 11.61 -11.89 13.71
C ALA A 113 12.39 -10.99 12.73
N TRP A 114 11.94 -10.92 11.48
CA TRP A 114 12.53 -10.03 10.47
C TRP A 114 12.41 -8.54 10.84
N VAL A 115 11.27 -8.14 11.42
CA VAL A 115 10.99 -6.74 11.78
C VAL A 115 11.73 -6.33 13.06
N THR A 116 11.83 -7.25 14.02
CA THR A 116 12.35 -6.96 15.37
C THR A 116 13.80 -7.36 15.58
N TYR A 117 14.50 -7.77 14.52
CA TYR A 117 15.84 -8.38 14.59
C TYR A 117 15.88 -9.53 15.63
N ASN A 118 15.02 -10.54 15.44
CA ASN A 118 14.84 -11.65 16.38
C ASN A 118 14.50 -11.20 17.82
N GLY A 119 13.72 -10.11 17.94
CA GLY A 119 13.27 -9.56 19.22
C GLY A 119 14.27 -8.66 19.94
N THR A 120 15.46 -8.39 19.38
CA THR A 120 16.43 -7.48 20.03
C THR A 120 16.07 -6.00 19.85
N VAL A 121 15.29 -5.67 18.82
CA VAL A 121 14.82 -4.31 18.51
C VAL A 121 13.29 -4.35 18.31
N PRO A 122 12.51 -4.49 19.41
CA PRO A 122 11.06 -4.50 19.30
C PRO A 122 10.54 -3.11 18.88
N LEU A 123 9.43 -3.11 18.12
CA LEU A 123 8.71 -1.87 17.83
C LEU A 123 8.01 -1.36 19.12
N PRO A 124 7.89 -0.03 19.30
CA PRO A 124 7.21 0.54 20.46
C PRO A 124 5.74 0.14 20.50
N ASP A 125 5.21 -0.10 21.71
CA ASP A 125 3.81 -0.49 21.93
C ASP A 125 2.81 0.65 21.68
N GLU A 126 3.22 1.88 21.98
CA GLU A 126 2.49 3.08 21.62
C GLU A 126 3.26 3.79 20.52
N MET A 127 2.64 3.89 19.34
CA MET A 127 3.04 4.92 18.40
C MET A 127 2.50 6.23 18.95
N GLU A 128 3.38 7.18 19.29
CA GLU A 128 2.94 8.56 19.52
C GLU A 128 2.09 8.98 18.33
N LYS A 129 0.86 9.43 18.61
CA LYS A 129 0.04 10.05 17.57
C LYS A 129 0.83 11.26 17.08
N VAL A 130 1.27 11.20 15.83
CA VAL A 130 1.80 12.38 15.14
C VAL A 130 0.61 13.30 14.93
N GLU A 131 0.44 14.27 15.83
CA GLU A 131 -0.53 15.34 15.64
C GLU A 131 0.06 16.33 14.64
N VAL A 132 -0.57 16.41 13.47
CA VAL A 132 -0.19 17.41 12.47
C VAL A 132 -0.48 18.79 13.05
N THR A 133 0.57 19.54 13.32
CA THR A 133 0.44 20.92 13.78
C THR A 133 0.01 21.82 12.62
N ASN A 134 -0.67 22.94 12.94
CA ASN A 134 -1.00 23.95 11.93
C ASN A 134 0.25 24.48 11.21
N GLN A 135 1.41 24.46 11.88
CA GLN A 135 2.69 24.85 11.31
C GLN A 135 3.19 23.86 10.26
N GLU A 136 3.09 22.55 10.52
CA GLU A 136 3.42 21.52 9.53
C GLU A 136 2.49 21.57 8.32
N LEU A 137 1.22 21.94 8.52
CA LEU A 137 0.28 22.14 7.41
C LEU A 137 0.67 23.34 6.53
N ASP A 138 1.06 24.46 7.14
CA ASP A 138 1.52 25.67 6.45
C ASP A 138 2.84 25.43 5.70
N MET A 139 3.73 24.60 6.27
CA MET A 139 4.99 24.23 5.63
C MET A 139 4.85 23.13 4.57
N ALA A 140 3.83 22.28 4.64
CA ALA A 140 3.57 21.23 3.66
C ALA A 140 3.07 21.78 2.31
N LEU A 141 2.43 22.95 2.34
CA LEU A 141 1.95 23.65 1.17
C LEU A 141 2.85 24.83 0.87
N THR A 142 3.82 24.68 -0.03
CA THR A 142 4.44 25.85 -0.65
C THR A 142 3.36 26.54 -1.49
N PRO A 143 2.88 27.74 -1.15
CA PRO A 143 1.86 28.40 -1.96
C PRO A 143 2.50 28.69 -3.32
N LEU A 144 2.06 27.99 -4.37
CA LEU A 144 2.63 28.16 -5.71
C LEU A 144 2.29 29.50 -6.37
N LEU A 145 1.56 30.39 -5.68
CA LEU A 145 1.41 31.82 -5.91
C LEU A 145 0.71 32.42 -4.67
N PRO A 146 0.93 33.68 -4.31
CA PRO A 146 0.19 34.31 -3.23
C PRO A 146 -1.29 34.39 -3.62
N LEU A 147 -2.14 33.68 -2.90
CA LEU A 147 -3.61 33.71 -3.00
C LEU A 147 -4.22 35.06 -2.54
N HIS A 148 -3.44 36.13 -2.58
CA HIS A 148 -3.89 37.52 -2.40
C HIS A 148 -4.09 38.19 -3.77
N LEU A 149 -4.85 37.55 -4.66
CA LEU A 149 -5.64 38.33 -5.59
C LEU A 149 -6.87 38.77 -4.79
N ASN A 150 -6.77 39.96 -4.20
CA ASN A 150 -7.86 40.65 -3.53
C ASN A 150 -9.12 40.53 -4.39
N GLU A 151 -10.23 40.04 -3.84
CA GLU A 151 -11.54 40.02 -4.51
C GLU A 151 -11.94 41.41 -5.06
N LYS A 152 -11.38 42.48 -4.47
CA LYS A 152 -11.52 43.88 -4.94
C LYS A 152 -10.83 44.20 -6.27
N GLN A 153 -9.85 43.41 -6.73
CA GLN A 153 -9.23 43.59 -8.06
C GLN A 153 -10.06 42.96 -9.19
N ILE A 154 -10.88 41.95 -8.89
CA ILE A 154 -11.71 41.26 -9.89
C ILE A 154 -12.96 42.10 -10.23
N GLU A 155 -13.55 42.80 -9.26
CA GLU A 155 -14.69 43.68 -9.52
C GLU A 155 -14.34 44.96 -10.27
N ASN A 156 -13.12 45.51 -10.10
CA ASN A 156 -12.71 46.73 -10.80
C ASN A 156 -12.39 46.49 -12.28
N ASN A 157 -11.92 45.30 -12.67
CA ASN A 157 -11.67 44.97 -14.09
C ASN A 157 -12.94 44.62 -14.88
N SER A 158 -14.09 44.46 -14.22
CA SER A 158 -15.35 44.13 -14.87
C SER A 158 -16.16 45.37 -15.31
N LYS A 159 -15.69 46.59 -14.99
CA LYS A 159 -16.37 47.86 -15.30
C LYS A 159 -15.69 48.71 -16.39
N GLU A 160 -14.54 48.29 -16.91
CA GLU A 160 -13.83 49.01 -17.99
C GLU A 160 -14.07 48.44 -19.40
N ILE A 161 -15.02 47.51 -19.56
CA ILE A 161 -15.41 46.99 -20.87
C ILE A 161 -16.86 47.41 -21.16
N TYR A 162 -17.02 48.70 -21.47
CA TYR A 162 -18.08 49.19 -22.35
C TYR A 162 -17.47 49.52 -23.70
#